data_AF-A0A932SMG2-F1
#
_entry.id   AF-A0A932SMG2-F1
#
_cell.length_a   1.000
_cell.length_b   1.000
_cell.length_c   1.000
_cell.angle_alpha   90.00
_cell.angle_beta   90.00
_cell.angle_gamma   90.00
#
_symmetry.space_group_name_H-M   'P 1'
#
loop_
_entity.id
_entity.type
_entity.pdbx_description
1 polymer ?
#
loop_
_entity_poly.entity_id
_entity_poly.type
_entity_poly.pdbx_seq_one_letter_code
_entity_poly.pdbx_strand_id
1 'polypeptide(L)' 'MDRPEFHRLADRELNEAAQCLQSIQDHPEAGMILRGFVRRRLLRRFPYALLYKIKPSGIRILAVMNLKLRPAYWIGRE' A
#
# COMPACT_ATOMS: atom_id res chain seq x y z
N MET A 1 -5.14 12.90 34.85
CA MET A 1 -4.99 11.57 34.23
C MET A 1 -5.21 11.74 32.74
N ASP A 2 -4.12 11.72 31.99
CA ASP A 2 -4.10 11.98 30.55
C ASP A 2 -4.67 10.78 29.79
N ARG A 3 -5.57 11.03 28.84
CA ARG A 3 -6.10 9.98 27.94
C ARG A 3 -4.99 9.56 26.96
N PRO A 4 -4.85 8.27 26.62
CA PRO A 4 -3.71 7.80 25.84
C PRO A 4 -3.72 8.35 24.41
N GLU A 5 -2.53 8.75 23.93
CA GLU A 5 -2.23 9.42 22.65
C GLU A 5 -2.44 8.56 21.37
N PHE A 6 -3.47 7.72 21.30
CA PHE A 6 -3.70 6.84 20.14
C PHE A 6 -4.09 7.58 18.85
N HIS A 7 -4.59 8.83 18.95
CA HIS A 7 -5.04 9.61 17.80
C HIS A 7 -3.89 9.92 16.82
N ARG A 8 -2.70 10.26 17.34
CA ARG A 8 -1.57 10.72 16.50
C ARG A 8 -0.97 9.62 15.60
N LEU A 9 -1.11 8.36 15.97
CA LEU A 9 -0.57 7.24 15.17
C LEU A 9 -1.49 6.90 14.00
N ALA A 10 -2.81 6.86 14.25
CA ALA A 10 -3.81 6.62 13.20
C ALA A 10 -3.73 7.67 12.09
N ASP A 11 -3.60 8.95 12.43
CA ASP A 11 -3.51 10.04 11.46
C ASP A 11 -2.25 9.95 10.58
N ARG A 12 -1.11 9.52 11.16
CA ARG A 12 0.16 9.37 10.43
C ARG A 12 0.11 8.20 9.46
N GLU A 13 -0.48 7.08 9.87
CA GLU A 13 -0.68 5.88 9.05
C GLU A 13 -1.58 6.18 7.84
N LEU A 14 -2.70 6.88 8.06
CA LEU A 14 -3.63 7.27 7.00
C LEU A 14 -2.99 8.25 6.01
N ASN A 15 -2.30 9.27 6.51
CA ASN A 15 -1.65 10.26 5.65
C ASN A 15 -0.56 9.62 4.77
N GLU A 16 0.19 8.67 5.32
CA GLU A 16 1.20 7.97 4.53
C GLU A 16 0.61 7.06 3.45
N ALA A 17 -0.46 6.33 3.77
CA ALA A 17 -1.17 5.53 2.78
C ALA A 17 -1.72 6.41 1.65
N ALA A 18 -2.26 7.60 1.99
CA ALA A 18 -2.74 8.57 1.01
C ALA A 18 -1.61 9.10 0.11
N GLN A 19 -0.45 9.45 0.67
CA GLN A 19 0.72 9.87 -0.11
C GLN A 19 1.25 8.76 -1.02
N CYS A 20 1.23 7.52 -0.54
CA CYS A 20 1.59 6.36 -1.35
C CYS A 20 0.61 6.16 -2.51
N LEU A 21 -0.69 6.31 -2.25
CA LEU A 21 -1.73 6.23 -3.29
C LEU A 21 -1.57 7.34 -4.33
N GLN A 22 -1.32 8.58 -3.90
CA GLN A 22 -1.07 9.70 -4.81
C GLN A 22 0.14 9.41 -5.71
N SER A 23 1.25 8.93 -5.14
CA SER A 23 2.43 8.54 -5.94
C SER A 23 2.12 7.41 -6.94
N ILE A 24 1.20 6.50 -6.62
CA ILE A 24 0.76 5.45 -7.55
C ILE A 24 -0.12 6.06 -8.66
N GLN A 25 -0.95 7.05 -8.36
CA GLN A 25 -1.77 7.74 -9.35
C GLN A 25 -0.90 8.56 -10.32
N ASP A 26 0.10 9.28 -9.80
CA ASP A 26 0.99 10.13 -10.60
C ASP A 26 1.93 9.29 -11.47
N HIS A 27 2.43 8.17 -10.93
CA HIS A 27 3.42 7.31 -11.58
C HIS A 27 3.09 5.82 -11.43
N PRO A 28 2.00 5.34 -12.05
CA PRO A 28 1.51 3.98 -11.84
C PRO A 28 2.50 2.89 -12.26
N GLU A 29 3.36 3.18 -13.24
CA GLU A 29 4.37 2.23 -13.72
C GLU A 29 5.65 2.18 -12.88
N ALA A 30 5.84 3.12 -11.94
CA ALA A 30 7.03 3.17 -11.09
C ALA A 30 7.01 2.12 -9.97
N GLY A 31 5.90 1.40 -9.78
CA GLY A 31 5.82 0.27 -8.86
C GLY A 31 6.53 -0.96 -9.42
N MET A 32 7.33 -1.63 -8.59
CA MET A 32 8.06 -2.85 -8.95
C MET A 32 7.06 -3.97 -9.25
N ILE A 33 7.24 -4.68 -10.36
CA ILE A 33 6.44 -5.86 -10.67
C ILE A 33 6.85 -6.98 -9.72
N LEU A 34 5.90 -7.49 -8.94
CA LEU A 34 6.13 -8.57 -7.98
C LEU A 34 5.82 -9.95 -8.60
N ARG A 35 4.72 -10.04 -9.37
CA ARG A 35 4.27 -11.26 -10.04
C ARG A 35 3.30 -10.92 -11.17
N GLY A 36 3.53 -11.46 -12.36
CA GLY A 36 2.69 -11.18 -13.53
C GLY A 36 2.58 -9.67 -13.78
N PHE A 37 1.38 -9.11 -13.63
CA PHE A 37 1.12 -7.67 -13.76
C PHE A 37 0.85 -6.97 -12.42
N VAL A 38 1.04 -7.67 -11.29
CA VAL A 38 0.90 -7.09 -9.95
C VAL A 38 2.12 -6.25 -9.64
N ARG A 39 1.89 -4.97 -9.38
CA ARG A 39 2.90 -4.00 -8.96
C ARG A 39 2.84 -3.79 -7.46
N ARG A 40 3.99 -3.48 -6.86
CA ARG A 40 4.17 -3.20 -5.43
C ARG A 40 4.77 -1.81 -5.23
N ARG A 41 4.19 -1.04 -4.31
CA ARG A 41 4.76 0.22 -3.80
C ARG A 41 4.91 0.14 -2.28
N LEU A 42 6.11 0.40 -1.77
CA LEU A 42 6.38 0.38 -0.33
C LEU A 42 5.89 1.65 0.32
N LEU A 43 5.32 1.52 1.52
CA LEU A 43 5.15 2.65 2.44
C LEU A 43 6.55 3.02 2.99
N ARG A 44 6.77 4.31 3.28
CA ARG A 44 8.08 4.87 3.66
C ARG A 44 8.42 4.68 5.15
N ARG A 45 7.45 4.75 6.05
CA ARG A 45 7.62 4.74 7.51
C ARG A 45 7.13 3.45 8.14
N PHE A 46 6.18 2.75 7.50
CA PHE A 46 5.64 1.50 7.99
C PHE A 46 6.07 0.30 7.13
N PRO A 47 6.20 -0.90 7.72
CA PRO A 47 6.60 -2.10 6.99
C PRO A 47 5.42 -2.67 6.18
N TYR A 48 4.77 -1.82 5.39
CA TYR A 48 3.63 -2.15 4.54
C TYR A 48 3.96 -1.87 3.08
N ALA A 49 3.21 -2.52 2.19
CA ALA A 49 3.25 -2.23 0.76
C ALA A 49 1.85 -2.30 0.14
N LEU A 50 1.55 -1.37 -0.76
CA LEU A 50 0.36 -1.46 -1.61
C LEU A 50 0.65 -2.36 -2.81
N LEU A 51 -0.24 -3.32 -3.03
CA LEU A 51 -0.27 -4.16 -4.22
C LEU A 51 -1.39 -3.70 -5.14
N TYR A 52 -1.09 -3.51 -6.41
CA TYR A 52 -2.06 -3.00 -7.37
C TYR A 52 -1.82 -3.51 -8.79
N LYS A 53 -2.83 -3.37 -9.64
CA LYS A 53 -2.75 -3.58 -11.09
C LYS A 53 -3.16 -2.31 -11.82
N ILE A 54 -2.52 -2.05 -12.94
CA ILE A 54 -2.96 -1.05 -13.92
C ILE A 54 -3.95 -1.76 -14.85
N LYS A 55 -5.14 -1.18 -15.01
CA LYS A 55 -6.20 -1.64 -15.93
C LYS A 55 -6.54 -0.49 -16.88
N PRO A 56 -7.17 -0.78 -18.04
CA PRO A 56 -7.64 0.26 -18.94
C PRO A 56 -8.59 1.26 -18.26
N SER A 57 -9.37 0.80 -17.28
CA SER A 57 -10.31 1.62 -16.50
C SER A 57 -9.69 2.32 -15.29
N GLY A 58 -8.39 2.20 -15.06
CA GLY A 58 -7.68 2.83 -13.94
C GLY A 58 -6.87 1.86 -13.07
N ILE A 59 -6.58 2.27 -11.84
CA ILE A 59 -5.74 1.52 -10.91
C ILE A 59 -6.61 0.72 -9.93
N ARG A 60 -6.39 -0.59 -9.86
CA ARG A 60 -7.06 -1.47 -8.88
C ARG A 60 -6.10 -1.85 -7.76
N ILE A 61 -6.37 -1.41 -6.54
CA ILE A 61 -5.66 -1.86 -5.35
C ILE A 61 -6.14 -3.27 -4.98
N LEU A 62 -5.21 -4.21 -4.82
CA LEU A 62 -5.48 -5.61 -4.50
C LEU A 62 -5.37 -5.88 -2.99
N ALA A 63 -4.36 -5.31 -2.33
CA ALA A 63 -4.07 -5.57 -0.93
C ALA A 63 -3.05 -4.56 -0.32
N VAL A 64 -3.09 -4.43 1.01
CA VAL A 64 -2.07 -3.74 1.82
C VAL A 64 -1.21 -4.78 2.54
N MET A 65 -0.08 -5.15 1.95
CA MET A 65 0.77 -6.24 2.43
C MET A 65 1.67 -5.82 3.60
N ASN A 66 1.57 -6.51 4.74
CA ASN A 66 2.58 -6.41 5.81
C ASN A 66 3.85 -7.20 5.43
N LEU A 67 4.99 -6.51 5.41
CA LEU A 67 6.29 -7.05 5.01
C LEU A 67 6.92 -7.97 6.06
N LYS A 68 6.48 -7.92 7.32
CA LYS A 68 7.08 -8.68 8.45
C LYS A 68 6.31 -9.96 8.81
N LEU A 69 5.07 -10.13 8.36
CA LEU A 69 4.21 -11.25 8.76
C LEU A 69 4.19 -12.39 7.74
N ARG A 70 3.39 -12.25 6.68
CA ARG A 70 3.20 -13.28 5.65
C ARG A 70 3.09 -12.60 4.28
N PRO A 71 4.18 -12.46 3.52
CA PRO A 71 4.21 -11.67 2.28
C PRO A 71 3.40 -12.29 1.11
N ALA A 72 2.56 -13.30 1.34
CA ALA A 72 1.89 -14.08 0.29
C ALA A 72 0.36 -14.23 0.45
N TYR A 73 -0.28 -13.65 1.49
CA TYR A 73 -1.72 -13.85 1.73
C TYR A 73 -2.65 -13.25 0.63
N TRP A 74 -2.11 -12.40 -0.22
CA TRP A 74 -2.82 -11.74 -1.33
C TRP A 74 -2.89 -12.59 -2.60
N ILE A 75 -2.15 -13.71 -2.65
CA ILE A 75 -2.20 -14.64 -3.78
C ILE A 75 -3.64 -15.14 -3.93
N GLY A 76 -4.18 -15.02 -5.15
CA GLY A 76 -5.59 -15.36 -5.46
C GLY A 76 -6.56 -14.17 -5.42
N ARG A 77 -6.10 -12.96 -5.10
CA ARG A 77 -6.90 -11.72 -5.21
C ARG A 77 -6.68 -10.96 -6.53
N GLU A 78 -5.99 -11.59 -7.48
CA GLU A 78 -5.45 -10.96 -8.69
C GLU A 78 -6.50 -10.67 -9.77
#